data_AF-A0A937LIE3-F1
#
_entry.id   AF-A0A937LIE3-F1
#
_cell.length_a   1.000
_cell.length_b   1.000
_cell.length_c   1.000
_cell.angle_alpha   90.00
_cell.angle_beta   90.00
_cell.angle_gamma   90.00
#
_symmetry.space_group_name_H-M   'P 1'
#
loop_
_entity.id
_entity.type
_entity.pdbx_description
1 polymer ?
#
loop_
_entity_poly.entity_id
_entity_poly.type
_entity_poly.pdbx_seq_one_letter_code
_entity_poly.pdbx_strand_id
1 'polypeptide(L)'
;MSRFILGAFSVFISAALFAQVNRIDTVRGDAPELAQFGGYDIGVRALQLVDPGRIDVINTPRGGDNVIYDRPLNVEIWYPANLNGQ
;
A
#
# COMPACT_ATOMS: atom_id res chain seq x y z
N MET A 1 17.30 -25.14 38.66
CA MET A 1 17.61 -24.17 37.59
C MET A 1 17.25 -24.64 36.18
N SER A 2 17.74 -25.80 35.71
CA SER A 2 17.61 -26.25 34.31
C SER A 2 16.16 -26.29 33.74
N ARG A 3 15.17 -26.75 34.51
CA ARG A 3 13.77 -26.88 34.03
C ARG A 3 13.03 -25.54 33.91
N PHE A 4 13.38 -24.56 34.76
CA PHE A 4 12.78 -23.21 34.72
C PHE A 4 13.35 -22.38 33.57
N ILE A 5 14.65 -22.50 33.30
CA ILE A 5 15.31 -21.82 32.17
C ILE A 5 14.79 -22.36 30.84
N LEU A 6 14.60 -23.68 30.72
CA LEU A 6 14.04 -24.31 29.52
C LEU A 6 12.57 -23.89 29.27
N GLY A 7 11.77 -23.78 30.34
CA GLY A 7 10.39 -23.28 30.24
C GLY A 7 10.30 -21.81 29.81
N ALA A 8 11.14 -20.95 30.39
CA ALA A 8 11.20 -19.53 30.02
C ALA A 8 11.65 -19.34 28.55
N PHE A 9 12.60 -20.16 28.08
CA PHE A 9 13.07 -20.11 26.69
C PHE A 9 11.99 -20.54 25.69
N SER A 10 11.21 -21.59 26.00
CA SER A 10 10.09 -22.05 25.16
C SER A 10 8.94 -21.03 25.06
N VAL A 11 8.67 -20.29 26.14
CA VAL A 11 7.65 -19.22 26.13
C VAL A 11 8.11 -18.03 25.25
N PHE A 12 9.38 -17.65 25.33
CA PHE A 12 9.93 -16.58 24.50
C PHE A 12 9.93 -16.91 22.99
N ILE A 13 10.24 -18.16 22.61
CA ILE A 13 10.20 -18.59 21.21
C ILE A 13 8.76 -18.54 20.65
N SER A 14 7.77 -18.91 21.46
CA SER A 14 6.37 -18.93 21.04
C SER A 14 5.84 -17.52 20.76
N ALA A 15 6.22 -16.52 21.55
CA ALA A 15 5.81 -15.13 21.37
C ALA A 15 6.37 -14.50 20.08
N ALA A 16 7.60 -14.87 19.67
CA ALA A 16 8.21 -14.37 18.44
C ALA A 16 7.51 -14.86 17.16
N LEU A 17 6.88 -16.03 17.19
CA LEU A 17 6.17 -16.61 16.03
C LEU A 17 4.85 -15.88 15.72
N PHE A 18 4.15 -15.32 16.72
CA PHE A 18 2.91 -14.57 16.50
C PHE A 18 3.13 -13.12 16.03
N ALA A 19 4.35 -12.59 16.14
CA ALA A 19 4.67 -11.20 15.77
C ALA A 19 4.71 -10.94 14.26
N GLN A 20 4.58 -11.96 13.41
CA GLN A 20 4.76 -11.88 11.96
C GLN A 20 3.45 -11.84 11.15
N VAL A 21 2.29 -11.69 11.81
CA VAL A 21 1.00 -11.70 11.10
C VAL A 21 0.62 -10.27 10.65
N ASN A 22 1.06 -9.87 9.45
CA ASN A 22 0.60 -8.65 8.77
C ASN A 22 -0.22 -9.01 7.53
N ARG A 23 -1.37 -9.64 7.76
CA ARG A 23 -2.32 -10.00 6.70
C ARG A 23 -3.09 -8.75 6.28
N ILE A 24 -2.95 -8.37 5.02
CA ILE A 24 -3.66 -7.22 4.41
C ILE A 24 -5.00 -7.61 3.77
N ASP A 25 -5.30 -8.91 3.71
CA ASP A 25 -6.44 -9.51 3.01
C ASP A 25 -7.61 -9.86 3.95
N THR A 26 -7.52 -9.53 5.24
CA THR A 26 -8.55 -9.80 6.23
C THR A 26 -9.01 -8.54 6.94
N VAL A 27 -10.32 -8.42 7.19
CA VAL A 27 -10.86 -7.39 8.08
C VAL A 27 -10.72 -7.86 9.54
N ARG A 28 -10.04 -7.07 10.38
CA ARG A 28 -9.82 -7.38 11.81
C ARG A 28 -11.11 -7.13 12.61
N GLY A 29 -11.27 -7.82 13.74
CA GLY A 29 -12.46 -7.67 14.59
C GLY A 29 -12.62 -6.30 15.26
N ASP A 30 -11.56 -5.50 15.33
CA ASP A 30 -11.56 -4.12 15.81
C ASP A 30 -11.46 -3.10 14.66
N ALA A 31 -11.66 -3.54 13.42
CA ALA A 31 -11.72 -2.62 12.29
C ALA A 31 -12.97 -1.72 12.39
N PRO A 32 -12.91 -0.47 11.90
CA PRO A 32 -14.07 0.41 11.87
C PRO A 32 -15.25 -0.17 11.09
N GLU A 33 -16.47 0.32 11.34
CA GLU A 33 -17.69 -0.16 10.68
C GLU A 33 -17.61 -0.13 9.14
N LEU A 34 -16.89 0.85 8.57
CA LEU A 34 -16.72 1.03 7.12
C LEU A 34 -15.52 0.26 6.53
N ALA A 35 -14.86 -0.60 7.30
CA ALA A 35 -13.74 -1.40 6.81
C ALA A 35 -14.17 -2.68 6.07
N GLN A 36 -15.47 -2.99 6.07
CA GLN A 36 -16.00 -4.16 5.37
C GLN A 36 -15.86 -4.01 3.86
N PHE A 37 -15.64 -5.14 3.17
CA PHE A 37 -15.64 -5.16 1.71
C PHE A 37 -17.01 -4.74 1.16
N GLY A 38 -17.00 -3.93 0.10
CA GLY A 38 -18.21 -3.53 -0.60
C GLY A 38 -18.84 -4.67 -1.40
N GLY A 39 -20.08 -4.48 -1.85
CA GLY A 39 -20.83 -5.50 -2.60
C GLY A 39 -20.53 -5.57 -4.11
N TYR A 40 -19.55 -4.81 -4.61
CA TYR A 40 -19.17 -4.77 -6.02
C TYR A 40 -17.75 -5.31 -6.21
N ASP A 41 -17.49 -5.87 -7.38
CA ASP A 41 -16.14 -6.20 -7.80
C ASP A 41 -15.31 -4.91 -7.99
N ILE A 42 -13.99 -5.08 -8.08
CA ILE A 42 -13.06 -3.96 -8.29
C ILE A 42 -12.57 -3.98 -9.74
N GLY A 43 -12.93 -2.95 -10.50
CA GLY A 43 -12.33 -2.67 -11.80
C GLY A 43 -11.05 -1.87 -11.64
N VAL A 44 -10.08 -2.12 -12.51
CA VAL A 44 -8.82 -1.35 -12.57
C VAL A 44 -8.62 -0.84 -14.00
N ARG A 45 -8.33 0.45 -14.13
CA ARG A 45 -7.98 1.07 -15.41
C ARG A 45 -6.69 1.86 -15.30
N ALA A 46 -5.70 1.49 -16.10
CA ALA A 46 -4.49 2.27 -16.28
C ALA A 46 -4.74 3.45 -17.24
N LEU A 47 -4.26 4.63 -16.87
CA LEU A 47 -4.29 5.84 -17.70
C LEU A 47 -2.89 6.48 -17.76
N GLN A 48 -2.61 7.10 -18.89
CA GLN A 48 -1.46 7.98 -19.08
C GLN A 48 -1.98 9.42 -19.13
N LEU A 49 -1.60 10.21 -18.14
CA LEU A 49 -1.98 11.62 -18.01
C LEU A 49 -0.74 12.50 -18.21
N VAL A 50 -0.94 13.77 -18.56
CA VAL A 50 0.15 14.74 -18.70
C VAL A 50 -0.20 15.99 -17.91
N ASP A 51 0.70 16.40 -17.02
CA ASP A 51 0.65 17.68 -16.31
C ASP A 51 1.65 18.65 -16.96
N PRO A 52 1.18 19.59 -17.80
CA PRO A 52 2.06 20.39 -18.65
C PRO A 52 2.77 21.51 -17.90
N GLY A 53 3.95 21.90 -18.38
CA GLY A 53 4.64 23.10 -17.91
C GLY A 53 5.13 23.05 -16.45
N ARG A 54 5.51 21.87 -15.95
CA ARG A 54 5.98 21.66 -14.58
C ARG A 54 7.48 21.92 -14.45
N ILE A 55 7.88 22.42 -13.28
CA ILE A 55 9.29 22.58 -12.94
C ILE A 55 9.93 21.21 -12.76
N ASP A 56 11.00 20.97 -13.49
CA ASP A 56 11.90 19.84 -13.30
C ASP A 56 12.92 20.16 -12.21
N VAL A 57 12.53 19.92 -10.96
CA VAL A 57 13.39 20.18 -9.80
C VAL A 57 14.70 19.36 -9.87
N ILE A 58 14.66 18.17 -10.48
CA ILE A 58 15.81 17.27 -10.54
C ILE A 58 16.83 17.79 -11.55
N ASN A 59 16.36 18.27 -12.70
CA ASN A 59 17.23 18.74 -13.78
C ASN A 59 17.49 20.26 -13.73
N THR A 60 16.86 21.01 -12.81
CA THR A 60 17.13 22.44 -12.62
C THR A 60 18.48 22.66 -11.91
N PRO A 61 19.42 23.40 -12.52
CA PRO A 61 20.71 23.69 -11.91
C PRO A 61 20.57 24.69 -10.74
N ARG A 62 21.40 24.53 -9.72
CA ARG A 62 21.42 25.44 -8.56
C ARG A 62 21.78 26.87 -9.02
N GLY A 63 20.90 27.82 -8.71
CA GLY A 63 21.12 29.24 -9.02
C GLY A 63 20.92 29.61 -10.49
N GLY A 64 20.52 28.66 -11.34
CA GLY A 64 20.07 28.92 -12.71
C GLY A 64 18.56 29.01 -12.81
N ASP A 65 18.07 29.23 -14.02
CA ASP A 65 16.64 29.26 -14.33
C ASP A 65 16.01 27.86 -14.20
N ASN A 66 14.72 27.84 -13.87
CA ASN A 66 13.96 26.61 -13.76
C ASN A 66 13.84 25.91 -15.12
N VAL A 67 14.21 24.64 -15.16
CA VAL A 67 13.89 23.76 -16.30
C VAL A 67 12.42 23.40 -16.23
N ILE A 68 11.70 23.55 -17.35
CA ILE A 68 10.27 23.28 -17.47
C ILE A 68 10.04 22.13 -18.44
N TYR A 69 9.13 21.23 -18.10
CA TYR A 69 8.74 20.10 -18.95
C TYR A 69 7.30 19.66 -18.69
N ASP A 70 6.75 18.89 -19.62
CA ASP A 70 5.47 18.22 -19.45
C ASP A 70 5.68 16.90 -18.69
N ARG A 71 5.05 16.75 -17.54
CA ARG A 71 5.23 15.58 -16.67
C ARG A 71 4.25 14.47 -17.06
N PRO A 72 4.73 13.34 -17.61
CA PRO A 72 3.87 12.17 -17.79
C PRO A 72 3.58 11.53 -16.42
N LEU A 73 2.32 11.17 -16.21
CA LEU A 73 1.83 10.52 -15.00
C LEU A 73 1.11 9.23 -15.41
N ASN A 74 1.68 8.09 -15.00
CA ASN A 74 1.00 6.80 -15.11
C ASN A 74 0.18 6.60 -13.85
N VAL A 75 -1.13 6.43 -14.00
CA VAL A 75 -2.05 6.24 -12.87
C VAL A 75 -2.91 5.01 -13.08
N GLU A 76 -3.33 4.40 -11.99
CA GLU A 76 -4.35 3.37 -11.98
C GLU A 76 -5.58 3.89 -11.24
N ILE A 77 -6.74 3.81 -11.89
CA ILE A 77 -8.03 4.12 -11.27
C ILE A 77 -8.67 2.80 -10.87
N TRP A 78 -8.92 2.68 -9.56
CA TRP A 78 -9.58 1.54 -8.94
C TRP A 78 -11.00 1.98 -8.58
N TYR A 79 -12.01 1.27 -9.08
CA TYR A 79 -13.42 1.69 -8.95
C TYR A 79 -14.37 0.49 -8.80
N PRO A 80 -15.51 0.65 -8.09
CA PRO A 80 -16.56 -0.37 -8.07
C PRO A 80 -17.05 -0.69 -9.48
N ALA A 81 -17.07 -1.97 -9.84
CA ALA A 81 -17.43 -2.44 -11.17
C ALA A 81 -18.37 -3.65 -11.11
N ASN A 82 -19.09 -3.87 -12.20
CA ASN A 82 -19.83 -5.11 -12.42
C ASN A 82 -19.08 -5.91 -13.49
N LEU A 83 -18.43 -7.01 -13.08
CA LEU A 83 -17.61 -7.84 -13.96
C LEU A 83 -18.36 -9.08 -14.47
N ASN A 84 -19.63 -9.27 -14.11
CA ASN A 84 -20.44 -10.45 -14.46
C ASN A 84 -20.72 -10.62 -15.96
N GLY A 85 -20.35 -9.64 -16.80
CA GLY A 85 -20.54 -9.66 -18.26
C GLY A 85 -19.24 -9.60 -19.06
N GLN A 86 -18.08 -9.77 -18.42
CA GLN A 86 -16.78 -9.94 -19.08
C GLN A 86 -16.44 -11.41 -19.28
#